data_AF-A0A7K3F0Z8-F1
#
_entry.id   AF-A0A7K3F0Z8-F1
#
_cell.length_a   1.000
_cell.length_b   1.000
_cell.length_c   1.000
_cell.angle_alpha   90.00
_cell.angle_beta   90.00
_cell.angle_gamma   90.00
#
_symmetry.space_group_name_H-M   'P 1'
#
loop_
_entity.id
_entity.type
_entity.pdbx_description
1 polymer ?
#
loop_
_entity_poly.entity_id
_entity_poly.type
_entity_poly.pdbx_seq_one_letter_code
_entity_poly.pdbx_strand_id
1 'polypeptide(L)' 'GLALARHAAEARARTVAVGRSPRGASAQFADGSFTSALTHAATCTVVLVDPDAEPRTLTARSLTELRAEA' A
#
# COMPACT_ATOMS: atom_id res chain seq x y z
N GLY A 1 -3.74 -3.77 9.74
CA GLY A 1 -2.83 -4.50 8.86
C GLY A 1 -3.19 -5.98 8.77
N LEU A 2 -3.07 -6.72 9.88
CA LEU A 2 -3.17 -8.19 9.86
C LEU A 2 -4.45 -8.76 9.24
N ALA A 3 -5.62 -8.23 9.60
CA ALA A 3 -6.88 -8.69 9.03
C ALA A 3 -6.93 -8.52 7.50
N LEU A 4 -6.43 -7.40 6.99
CA LEU A 4 -6.33 -7.14 5.55
C LEU A 4 -5.31 -8.07 4.88
N ALA A 5 -4.16 -8.31 5.51
CA ALA A 5 -3.15 -9.24 4.98
C ALA A 5 -3.68 -10.68 4.86
N ARG A 6 -4.43 -11.15 5.87
CA ARG A 6 -5.10 -12.47 5.83
C ARG A 6 -6.11 -12.55 4.71
N HIS A 7 -6.96 -11.54 4.60
CA HIS A 7 -7.95 -11.47 3.53
C HIS A 7 -7.30 -11.47 2.14
N ALA A 8 -6.19 -10.72 1.96
CA ALA A 8 -5.44 -10.70 0.71
C ALA A 8 -4.88 -12.09 0.34
N ALA A 9 -4.39 -12.85 1.33
CA ALA A 9 -3.90 -14.21 1.10
C ALA A 9 -5.04 -15.18 0.72
N GLU A 10 -6.18 -15.11 1.42
CA GLU A 10 -7.38 -15.90 1.10
C GLU A 10 -7.90 -15.60 -0.31
N ALA A 11 -7.92 -14.32 -0.68
CA ALA A 11 -8.31 -13.86 -2.01
C ALA A 11 -7.26 -14.12 -3.10
N ARG A 12 -6.07 -14.63 -2.74
CA ARG A 12 -4.91 -14.78 -3.64
C ARG A 12 -4.56 -13.49 -4.37
N ALA A 13 -4.67 -12.37 -3.67
CA ALA A 13 -4.33 -11.07 -4.21
C ALA A 13 -2.83 -11.01 -4.54
N ARG A 14 -2.50 -10.46 -5.71
CA ARG A 14 -1.11 -10.17 -6.11
C ARG A 14 -0.63 -8.81 -5.60
N THR A 15 -1.56 -7.91 -5.27
CA THR A 15 -1.25 -6.54 -4.83
C THR A 15 -2.34 -6.00 -3.92
N VAL A 16 -1.96 -5.22 -2.91
CA VAL A 16 -2.84 -4.45 -2.03
C VAL A 16 -2.48 -2.97 -2.15
N ALA A 17 -3.45 -2.13 -2.48
CA ALA A 17 -3.28 -0.67 -2.54
C ALA A 17 -3.97 0.01 -1.35
N VAL A 18 -3.26 0.90 -0.65
CA VAL A 18 -3.78 1.65 0.49
C VAL A 18 -3.56 3.15 0.28
N GLY A 19 -4.55 3.98 0.58
CA GLY A 19 -4.46 5.44 0.41
C GLY A 19 -4.45 6.21 1.73
N ARG A 20 -4.24 7.53 1.67
CA ARG A 20 -4.34 8.40 2.84
C ARG A 20 -5.79 8.58 3.28
N SER A 21 -6.05 8.48 4.59
CA SER A 21 -7.37 8.71 5.18
C SER A 21 -7.66 10.21 5.30
N PRO A 22 -8.84 10.70 4.88
CA PRO A 22 -9.20 12.13 4.94
C PRO A 22 -9.58 12.61 6.35
N ARG A 23 -9.61 11.73 7.37
CA ARG A 23 -10.11 12.05 8.72
C ARG A 23 -9.09 12.72 9.68
N GLY A 24 -8.03 13.33 9.16
CA GLY A 24 -7.05 14.12 9.95
C GLY A 24 -6.01 13.30 10.76
N ALA A 25 -5.01 13.99 11.35
CA ALA A 25 -3.80 13.43 12.00
C ALA A 25 -4.04 12.32 13.05
N SER A 26 -5.20 12.30 13.70
CA SER A 26 -5.59 11.25 14.68
C SER A 26 -6.17 9.98 14.04
N ALA A 27 -6.59 10.03 12.77
CA ALA A 27 -6.95 8.89 11.92
C ALA A 27 -5.83 8.54 10.90
N GLN A 28 -4.79 9.39 10.85
CA GLN A 28 -3.73 9.36 9.86
C GLN A 28 -2.77 8.21 10.12
N PHE A 29 -2.56 7.81 11.37
CA PHE A 29 -1.72 6.65 11.64
C PHE A 29 -2.11 5.79 12.84
N ALA A 30 -2.71 6.27 13.93
CA ALA A 30 -3.21 5.52 15.11
C ALA A 30 -2.72 4.05 15.36
N ASP A 31 -1.44 3.67 15.29
CA ASP A 31 -0.23 4.47 15.08
C ASP A 31 0.92 3.59 14.58
N GLY A 32 1.23 3.66 13.28
CA GLY A 32 2.26 2.83 12.65
C GLY A 32 1.89 1.35 12.52
N SER A 33 1.02 0.83 13.38
CA SER A 33 0.64 -0.59 13.40
C SER A 33 -0.12 -1.03 12.16
N PHE A 34 -0.96 -0.19 11.55
CA PHE A 34 -1.75 -0.66 10.40
C PHE A 34 -0.85 -0.97 9.21
N THR A 35 -0.09 0.01 8.75
CA THR A 35 0.82 -0.12 7.61
C THR A 35 1.98 -1.04 7.98
N SER A 36 2.58 -0.92 9.17
CA SER A 36 3.64 -1.84 9.61
C SER A 36 3.15 -3.29 9.67
N ALA A 37 2.01 -3.58 10.31
CA ALA A 37 1.48 -4.94 10.38
C ALA A 37 0.97 -5.44 9.01
N LEU A 38 0.57 -4.55 8.10
CA LEU A 38 0.22 -4.94 6.74
C LEU A 38 1.47 -5.31 5.95
N THR A 39 2.47 -4.42 5.90
CA THR A 39 3.73 -4.64 5.18
C THR A 39 4.48 -5.84 5.70
N HIS A 40 4.41 -6.13 7.01
CA HIS A 40 5.09 -7.29 7.59
C HIS A 40 4.35 -8.62 7.38
N ALA A 41 3.01 -8.61 7.34
CA ALA A 41 2.21 -9.82 7.24
C ALA A 41 1.77 -10.17 5.81
N ALA A 42 1.78 -9.22 4.87
CA ALA A 42 1.38 -9.46 3.50
C ALA A 42 2.43 -10.30 2.76
N THR A 43 1.98 -11.33 2.05
CA THR A 43 2.81 -12.15 1.14
C THR A 43 2.82 -11.60 -0.29
N CYS A 44 2.19 -10.46 -0.51
CA CYS A 44 2.03 -9.81 -1.81
C CYS A 44 2.48 -8.35 -1.74
N THR A 45 2.64 -7.71 -2.90
CA THR A 45 3.09 -6.33 -2.99
C THR A 45 2.07 -5.39 -2.32
N VAL A 46 2.53 -4.51 -1.43
CA VAL A 46 1.72 -3.44 -0.82
C VAL A 46 2.14 -2.10 -1.42
N VAL A 47 1.20 -1.32 -1.96
CA VAL A 47 1.46 0.00 -2.55
C VAL A 47 0.70 1.09 -1.79
N LEU A 48 1.39 2.19 -1.47
CA LEU A 48 0.77 3.40 -0.91
C LEU A 48 0.37 4.32 -2.05
N VAL A 49 -0.91 4.70 -2.09
CA VAL A 49 -1.48 5.63 -3.06
C VAL A 49 -1.60 6.99 -2.40
N ASP A 50 -0.84 7.94 -2.91
CA ASP A 50 -0.96 9.33 -2.50
C ASP A 50 -1.98 10.05 -3.41
N PRO A 51 -3.13 10.51 -2.87
CA PRO A 51 -4.13 11.22 -3.67
C PRO A 51 -3.67 12.60 -4.16
N ASP A 52 -2.63 13.18 -3.55
CA ASP A 52 -2.08 14.48 -3.97
C ASP A 52 -0.93 14.31 -4.98
N ALA A 53 -0.52 13.08 -5.28
CA ALA A 53 0.45 12.80 -6.33
C ALA A 53 -0.26 12.66 -7.69
N GLU A 54 0.30 13.29 -8.72
CA GLU A 54 -0.15 13.06 -10.10
C GLU A 54 -0.08 11.56 -10.44
N PRO A 55 -1.18 10.94 -10.93
CA PRO A 55 -1.19 9.54 -11.31
C PRO A 55 -0.11 9.23 -12.36
N ARG A 56 0.93 8.49 -11.96
CA ARG A 56 1.95 8.02 -12.92
C ARG A 56 1.33 6.95 -13.82
N THR A 57 1.31 7.19 -15.12
CA THR A 57 0.93 6.16 -16.10
C THR A 57 1.89 4.98 -15.99
N LEU A 58 1.36 3.78 -15.74
CA LEU A 58 2.14 2.55 -15.67
C LEU A 58 2.50 2.08 -17.09
N THR A 59 3.77 2.24 -17.44
CA THR A 59 4.42 1.74 -18.65
C THR A 59 5.57 0.81 -18.23
N ALA A 60 6.10 0.00 -19.15
CA ALA A 60 7.26 -0.85 -18.86
C ALA A 60 8.48 -0.04 -18.33
N ARG A 61 8.61 1.20 -18.78
CA ARG A 61 9.63 2.13 -18.34
C ARG A 61 9.35 2.64 -16.93
N SER A 62 8.17 3.19 -16.66
CA SER A 62 7.84 3.71 -15.34
C SER A 62 7.79 2.62 -14.26
N LEU A 63 7.51 1.36 -14.63
CA LEU A 63 7.65 0.22 -13.72
C LEU A 63 9.12 -0.08 -13.36
N THR A 64 10.05 0.09 -14.30
CA THR A 64 11.49 -0.07 -14.06
C THR A 64 12.02 1.04 -13.16
N GLU A 65 11.58 2.28 -13.40
CA GLU A 65 11.93 3.44 -12.58
C GLU A 65 11.45 3.27 -11.13
N LEU A 66 10.19 2.85 -10.93
CA LEU A 66 9.63 2.59 -9.60
C LEU A 66 10.36 1.47 -8.83
N ARG A 67 10.91 0.46 -9.52
CA ARG A 67 11.69 -0.61 -8.89
C ARG A 67 13.10 -0.18 -8.47
N ALA A 68 13.63 0.89 -9.05
CA ALA A 68 14.94 1.43 -8.74
C ALA A 68 14.88 2.49 -7.61
N GLU A 69 13.70 3.07 -7.37
CA GLU A 69 13.43 4.03 -6.29
C GLU A 69 13.22 3.36 -4.91
N ALA A 70 12.99 2.03 -4.87
CA ALA A 70 12.71 1.23 -3.68
C ALA A 70 13.93 0.46 -3.19
#